data_AF-A0AAW4KLW7-F1
#
_entry.id   AF-A0AAW4KLW7-F1
#
_cell.length_a   1.000
_cell.length_b   1.000
_cell.length_c   1.000
_cell.angle_alpha   90.00
_cell.angle_beta   90.00
_cell.angle_gamma   90.00
#
_symmetry.space_group_name_H-M   'P 1'
#
loop_
_entity.id
_entity.type
_entity.pdbx_description
1 polymer ?
#
loop_
_entity_poly.entity_id
_entity_poly.type
_entity_poly.pdbx_seq_one_letter_code
_entity_poly.pdbx_strand_id
1 'polypeptide(L)'
;DRRLIQRVFDLVMASPQEHFNVLQLANGAGVSVRQLQQRFTSSIGVSPSQWQRLRRLNFARRDLLHMLPAETTVAEIAMRWSFWHLGRFSQAYYQLFGELPSRTLLH
;
A
#
# COMPACT_ATOMS: atom_id res chain seq x y z
N ASP A 1 -1.27 18.65 -13.54
CA ASP A 1 0.03 19.14 -13.07
C ASP A 1 0.83 17.95 -12.56
N ARG A 2 1.91 17.60 -13.28
CA ARG A 2 2.77 16.45 -12.99
C ARG A 2 3.54 16.62 -11.67
N ARG A 3 3.74 17.87 -11.21
CA ARG A 3 4.50 18.19 -9.99
C ARG A 3 3.83 17.68 -8.73
N LEU A 4 2.50 17.67 -8.67
CA LEU A 4 1.74 17.19 -7.51
C LEU A 4 2.00 15.69 -7.26
N ILE A 5 1.86 14.89 -8.31
CA ILE A 5 2.10 13.44 -8.24
C ILE A 5 3.55 13.17 -7.86
N GLN A 6 4.49 13.93 -8.44
CA GLN A 6 5.90 13.81 -8.08
C GLN A 6 6.14 14.06 -6.59
N ARG A 7 5.59 15.13 -6.00
CA ARG A 7 5.72 15.41 -4.55
C ARG A 7 5.18 14.28 -3.68
N VAL A 8 4.08 13.66 -4.08
CA VAL A 8 3.51 12.51 -3.37
C VAL A 8 4.44 11.31 -3.45
N PHE A 9 5.05 11.05 -4.61
CA PHE A 9 6.02 9.98 -4.76
C PHE A 9 7.30 10.26 -3.97
N ASP A 10 7.84 11.47 -4.03
CA ASP A 10 9.03 11.87 -3.27
C ASP A 10 8.80 11.70 -1.76
N LEU A 11 7.64 12.13 -1.26
CA LEU A 11 7.24 11.95 0.14
C LEU A 11 7.23 10.47 0.55
N VAL A 12 6.62 9.63 -0.27
CA VAL A 12 6.50 8.18 0.02
C VAL A 12 7.83 7.46 -0.15
N MET A 13 8.69 7.89 -1.07
CA MET A 13 10.03 7.32 -1.27
C MET A 13 11.00 7.71 -0.16
N ALA A 14 10.83 8.87 0.46
CA ALA A 14 11.61 9.28 1.63
C ALA A 14 11.33 8.38 2.85
N SER A 15 10.08 7.91 3.00
CA SER A 15 9.65 7.01 4.09
C SER A 15 8.86 5.81 3.57
N PRO A 16 9.50 4.80 2.95
CA PRO A 16 8.79 3.71 2.26
C PRO A 16 7.91 2.85 3.18
N GLN A 17 8.29 2.73 4.45
CA GLN A 17 7.60 1.95 5.48
C GLN A 17 6.48 2.75 6.19
N GLU A 18 6.34 4.04 5.91
CA GLU A 18 5.37 4.89 6.59
C GLU A 18 3.95 4.69 6.02
N HIS A 19 2.98 4.59 6.94
CA HIS A 19 1.58 4.31 6.64
C HIS A 19 0.77 5.57 6.36
N PHE A 20 1.14 6.30 5.30
CA PHE A 20 0.39 7.48 4.89
C PHE A 20 -1.07 7.15 4.59
N ASN A 21 -1.99 7.90 5.20
CA ASN A 21 -3.38 7.98 4.78
C ASN A 21 -3.53 9.08 3.70
N VAL A 22 -4.69 9.12 3.03
CA VAL A 22 -4.94 10.05 1.92
C VAL A 22 -4.81 11.52 2.34
N LEU A 23 -5.19 11.86 3.59
CA LEU A 23 -5.06 13.22 4.12
C LEU A 23 -3.59 13.61 4.30
N GLN A 24 -2.75 12.72 4.82
CA GLN A 24 -1.31 12.98 4.96
C GLN A 24 -0.63 13.17 3.60
N LEU A 25 -1.00 12.39 2.58
CA LEU A 25 -0.50 12.60 1.22
C LEU A 25 -0.93 13.96 0.64
N ALA A 26 -2.18 14.35 0.88
CA ALA A 26 -2.70 15.63 0.40
C ALA A 26 -1.96 16.80 1.06
N ASN A 27 -1.77 16.72 2.38
CA ASN A 27 -1.02 17.71 3.15
C ASN A 27 0.45 17.79 2.70
N GLY A 28 1.13 16.65 2.53
CA GLY A 28 2.52 16.63 2.06
C GLY A 28 2.69 17.14 0.62
N ALA A 29 1.66 17.02 -0.21
CA ALA A 29 1.63 17.61 -1.54
C ALA A 29 1.17 19.09 -1.57
N GLY A 30 0.69 19.63 -0.45
CA GLY A 30 0.20 21.01 -0.33
C GLY A 30 -1.15 21.24 -1.02
N VAL A 31 -2.05 20.25 -1.04
CA VAL A 31 -3.33 20.30 -1.76
C VAL A 31 -4.48 19.73 -0.93
N SER A 32 -5.72 20.01 -1.34
CA SER A 32 -6.87 19.35 -0.72
C SER A 32 -6.98 17.88 -1.12
N VAL A 33 -7.65 17.07 -0.29
CA VAL A 33 -7.94 15.65 -0.60
C VAL A 33 -8.69 15.51 -1.92
N ARG A 34 -9.62 16.42 -2.23
CA ARG A 34 -10.38 16.43 -3.49
C ARG A 34 -9.45 16.64 -4.70
N GLN A 35 -8.54 17.60 -4.60
CA GLN A 35 -7.55 17.84 -5.67
C GLN A 35 -6.62 16.65 -5.83
N LEU A 36 -6.15 16.05 -4.73
CA LEU A 36 -5.34 14.83 -4.77
C LEU A 36 -6.06 13.69 -5.49
N GLN A 37 -7.31 13.41 -5.13
CA GLN A 37 -8.14 12.38 -5.75
C GLN A 37 -8.32 12.61 -7.26
N GLN A 38 -8.75 13.82 -7.64
CA GLN A 38 -8.95 14.16 -9.06
C GLN A 38 -7.66 13.99 -9.86
N ARG A 39 -6.52 14.38 -9.29
CA ARG A 39 -5.21 14.32 -9.97
C ARG A 39 -4.67 12.90 -10.06
N PHE A 40 -4.84 12.09 -9.02
CA PHE A 40 -4.52 10.66 -9.07
C PHE A 40 -5.34 9.93 -10.13
N THR A 41 -6.66 10.11 -10.14
CA THR A 41 -7.51 9.46 -11.15
C THR A 41 -7.16 9.90 -12.57
N SER A 42 -6.90 11.19 -12.79
CA SER A 42 -6.57 11.70 -14.14
C SER A 42 -5.13 11.42 -14.60
N SER A 43 -4.17 11.21 -13.69
CA SER A 43 -2.75 11.03 -14.05
C SER A 43 -2.25 9.58 -13.90
N ILE A 44 -2.78 8.82 -12.95
CA ILE A 44 -2.37 7.44 -12.62
C ILE A 44 -3.48 6.45 -12.98
N GLY A 45 -4.72 6.91 -13.17
CA GLY A 45 -5.87 6.05 -13.51
C GLY A 45 -6.52 5.35 -12.32
N VAL A 46 -5.99 5.53 -11.10
CA VAL A 46 -6.54 4.97 -9.86
C VAL A 46 -6.62 6.02 -8.77
N SER A 47 -7.49 5.80 -7.78
CA SER A 47 -7.61 6.71 -6.64
C SER A 47 -6.38 6.63 -5.72
N PRO A 48 -6.08 7.67 -4.91
CA PRO A 48 -4.96 7.64 -3.96
C PRO A 48 -5.05 6.49 -2.95
N SER A 49 -6.26 6.13 -2.52
CA SER A 49 -6.49 5.02 -1.59
C SER A 49 -6.22 3.66 -2.24
N GLN A 50 -6.62 3.48 -3.50
CA GLN A 50 -6.31 2.26 -4.25
C GLN A 50 -4.80 2.14 -4.49
N TRP A 51 -4.14 3.23 -4.89
CA TRP A 51 -2.68 3.25 -5.03
C TRP A 51 -1.95 2.92 -3.73
N GLN A 52 -2.36 3.51 -2.60
CA GLN A 52 -1.83 3.18 -1.27
C GLN A 52 -2.04 1.71 -0.93
N ARG A 53 -3.23 1.15 -1.23
CA ARG A 53 -3.53 -0.26 -1.00
C ARG A 53 -2.61 -1.17 -1.80
N LEU A 54 -2.40 -0.88 -3.08
CA LEU A 54 -1.47 -1.63 -3.94
C LEU A 54 -0.04 -1.56 -3.41
N ARG A 55 0.41 -0.37 -2.97
CA ARG A 55 1.75 -0.22 -2.38
C ARG A 55 1.91 -1.06 -1.12
N ARG A 56 0.93 -1.03 -0.20
CA ARG A 56 0.93 -1.84 1.03
C ARG A 56 0.91 -3.34 0.74
N LEU A 57 0.15 -3.79 -0.26
CA LEU A 57 0.16 -5.21 -0.68
C LEU A 57 1.54 -5.65 -1.19
N ASN A 58 2.23 -4.81 -1.96
CA ASN A 58 3.58 -5.11 -2.44
C ASN A 58 4.59 -5.22 -1.29
N PHE A 59 4.52 -4.32 -0.32
CA PHE A 59 5.37 -4.41 0.86
C PHE A 59 5.05 -5.62 1.73
N ALA A 60 3.76 -5.94 1.94
CA ALA A 60 3.36 -7.14 2.63
C ALA A 60 3.90 -8.40 1.94
N ARG A 61 3.86 -8.47 0.60
CA ARG A 61 4.46 -9.57 -0.16
C ARG A 61 5.97 -9.65 0.05
N ARG A 62 6.67 -8.52 0.04
CA ARG A 62 8.12 -8.48 0.29
C ARG A 62 8.45 -9.02 1.69
N ASP A 63 7.70 -8.61 2.71
CA ASP A 63 7.90 -9.12 4.07
C ASP A 63 7.59 -10.62 4.16
N LEU A 64 6.51 -11.09 3.52
CA LEU A 64 6.17 -12.53 3.48
C LEU A 64 7.26 -13.38 2.82
N LEU A 65 7.95 -12.85 1.81
CA LEU A 65 9.03 -13.54 1.09
C LEU A 65 10.37 -13.57 1.84
N HIS A 66 10.54 -12.76 2.89
CA HIS A 66 11.81 -12.62 3.60
C HIS A 66 11.75 -13.05 5.07
N MET A 67 10.57 -13.44 5.56
CA MET A 67 10.37 -13.91 6.93
C MET A 67 10.14 -15.42 6.94
N LEU A 68 10.52 -16.07 8.04
CA LEU A 68 10.22 -17.49 8.23
C LEU A 68 8.86 -17.69 8.91
N PRO A 69 8.13 -18.79 8.63
CA PRO A 69 6.90 -19.14 9.34
C PRO A 69 7.05 -19.25 10.87
N ALA A 70 8.27 -19.50 11.35
CA ALA A 70 8.59 -19.58 12.78
C ALA A 70 8.72 -18.19 13.44
N GLU A 71 8.92 -17.13 12.65
CA GLU A 71 9.21 -15.77 13.14
C GLU A 71 8.00 -14.83 13.04
N THR A 72 7.04 -15.15 12.17
CA THR A 72 5.87 -14.31 11.99
C THR A 72 4.66 -15.06 11.46
N THR A 73 3.50 -14.40 11.49
CA THR A 73 2.27 -14.89 10.87
C THR A 73 1.79 -13.96 9.76
N VAL A 74 0.96 -14.50 8.87
CA VAL A 74 0.24 -13.71 7.86
C VAL A 74 -0.56 -12.57 8.50
N ALA A 75 -1.14 -12.80 9.70
CA ALA A 75 -1.93 -11.81 10.40
C ALA A 75 -1.07 -10.63 10.89
N GLU A 76 0.11 -10.91 11.45
CA GLU A 76 1.06 -9.88 11.89
C GLU A 76 1.54 -9.02 10.72
N ILE A 77 1.89 -9.64 9.59
CA ILE A 77 2.30 -8.89 8.38
C ILE A 77 1.13 -8.05 7.85
N ALA A 78 -0.09 -8.60 7.81
CA ALA A 78 -1.26 -7.85 7.39
C ALA A 78 -1.48 -6.61 8.28
N MET A 79 -1.44 -6.77 9.60
CA MET A 79 -1.60 -5.67 10.56
C MET A 79 -0.47 -4.65 10.44
N ARG A 80 0.78 -5.11 10.30
CA ARG A 80 1.95 -4.25 10.05
C ARG A 80 1.68 -3.33 8.88
N TRP A 81 1.18 -3.85 7.77
CA TRP A 81 0.85 -3.08 6.57
C TRP A 81 -0.55 -2.46 6.58
N SER A 82 -1.11 -2.23 7.77
CA SER A 82 -2.39 -1.54 8.02
C SER A 82 -3.61 -2.23 7.40
N PHE A 83 -3.61 -3.56 7.30
CA PHE A 83 -4.76 -4.37 6.94
C PHE A 83 -5.40 -5.00 8.18
N TRP A 84 -6.48 -4.40 8.65
CA TRP A 84 -7.19 -4.85 9.86
C TRP A 84 -8.24 -5.95 9.61
N HIS A 85 -8.55 -6.25 8.35
CA HIS A 85 -9.53 -7.27 7.96
C HIS A 85 -8.84 -8.38 7.17
N LEU A 86 -8.45 -9.45 7.86
CA LEU A 86 -7.60 -10.51 7.30
C LEU A 86 -8.21 -11.18 6.05
N GLY A 87 -9.52 -11.46 6.04
CA GLY A 87 -10.17 -12.02 4.85
C GLY A 87 -10.10 -11.09 3.62
N ARG A 88 -10.31 -9.78 3.81
CA ARG A 88 -10.20 -8.77 2.75
C ARG A 88 -8.76 -8.54 2.30
N PHE A 89 -7.81 -8.71 3.20
CA PHE A 89 -6.40 -8.71 2.87
C PHE A 89 -6.05 -9.90 1.97
N SER A 90 -6.33 -11.13 2.41
CA SER A 90 -6.03 -12.34 1.64
C SER A 90 -6.69 -12.34 0.27
N GLN A 91 -7.95 -11.87 0.17
CA GLN A 91 -8.63 -11.73 -1.11
C GLN A 91 -7.92 -10.74 -2.05
N ALA A 92 -7.60 -9.54 -1.56
CA ALA A 92 -6.94 -8.54 -2.39
C ALA A 92 -5.50 -8.90 -2.74
N TYR A 93 -4.81 -9.60 -1.84
CA TYR A 93 -3.50 -10.17 -2.08
C TYR A 93 -3.56 -11.20 -3.21
N TYR A 94 -4.48 -12.16 -3.14
CA TYR A 94 -4.68 -13.16 -4.18
C TYR A 94 -5.07 -12.52 -5.53
N GLN A 95 -5.96 -11.52 -5.52
CA GLN A 95 -6.33 -10.79 -6.73
C GLN A 95 -5.14 -10.09 -7.40
N LEU A 96 -4.15 -9.64 -6.63
CA LEU A 96 -2.99 -8.93 -7.15
C LEU A 96 -1.86 -9.88 -7.58
N PHE A 97 -1.63 -10.96 -6.84
CA PHE A 97 -0.44 -11.81 -7.01
C PHE A 97 -0.73 -13.23 -7.49
N GLY A 98 -1.99 -13.65 -7.58
CA GLY A 98 -2.39 -15.00 -7.98
C GLY A 98 -2.05 -16.10 -6.95
N GLU A 99 -1.69 -15.71 -5.73
CA GLU A 99 -1.19 -16.60 -4.70
C GLU A 99 -1.75 -16.17 -3.33
N LEU A 100 -1.98 -17.12 -2.41
CA LEU A 100 -2.39 -16.78 -1.05
C LEU A 100 -1.18 -16.30 -0.23
N PRO A 101 -1.35 -15.33 0.69
CA PRO A 101 -0.24 -14.85 1.52
C PRO A 101 0.36 -15.96 2.40
N SER A 102 -0.45 -16.94 2.81
CA SER A 102 0.03 -18.12 3.55
C SER A 102 0.92 -19.03 2.71
N ARG A 103 0.72 -19.08 1.39
CA ARG A 103 1.61 -19.84 0.49
C ARG A 103 2.92 -19.12 0.31
N THR A 104 2.87 -17.79 0.13
CA THR A 104 4.09 -16.97 0.00
C THR A 104 4.98 -17.05 1.22
N LEU A 105 4.42 -17.11 2.43
CA LEU A 105 5.20 -17.25 3.68
C LEU A 105 5.87 -18.63 3.83
N LEU A 106 5.41 -19.64 3.10
CA LEU A 106 5.96 -21.00 3.17
C LEU A 106 7.10 -21.24 2.16
N HIS A 107 7.44 -20.25 1.33
CA HIS A 107 8.61 -20.30 0.47
C HIS A 107 9.89 -20.04 1.27
#